data_AF-A0A2T9Y1V3-F1
#
_entry.id   AF-A0A2T9Y1V3-F1
#
_cell.length_a   1.000
_cell.length_b   1.000
_cell.length_c   1.000
_cell.angle_alpha   90.00
_cell.angle_beta   90.00
_cell.angle_gamma   90.00
#
_symmetry.space_group_name_H-M   'P 1'
#
loop_
_entity.id
_entity.type
_entity.pdbx_description
1 polymer ?
#
loop_
_entity_poly.entity_id
_entity_poly.type
_entity_poly.pdbx_seq_one_letter_code
_entity_poly.pdbx_strand_id
1 'polypeptide(L)'
;MSKSTSKNKIAIYLEQVRLAKLKSSTKKTITKSAQAHKKPIKPKASDCCNSGCYPCVFDLYDEQLELYKLELSKKNCKANVDIEDIALKPSNPLSLNNYGKSLL
;
A
#
# COMPACT_ATOMS: atom_id res chain seq x y z
N MET A 1 28.07 -18.83 -33.15
CA MET A 1 28.81 -17.61 -32.78
C MET A 1 28.35 -17.14 -31.40
N SER A 2 28.90 -17.69 -30.33
CA SER A 2 28.49 -17.35 -28.95
C SER A 2 29.55 -16.43 -28.33
N LYS A 3 29.27 -15.14 -28.24
CA LYS A 3 30.16 -14.17 -27.56
C LYS A 3 30.05 -14.38 -26.05
N SER A 4 30.85 -15.31 -25.52
CA SER A 4 31.07 -15.48 -24.08
C SER A 4 31.94 -14.33 -23.58
N THR A 5 31.34 -13.22 -23.21
CA THR A 5 32.08 -12.10 -22.59
C THR A 5 32.30 -12.44 -21.12
N SER A 6 33.52 -12.88 -20.80
CA SER A 6 34.00 -13.02 -19.43
C SER A 6 33.99 -11.65 -18.76
N LYS A 7 32.93 -11.34 -18.02
CA LYS A 7 32.80 -10.06 -17.32
C LYS A 7 33.81 -10.01 -16.17
N ASN A 8 34.53 -8.91 -16.03
CA ASN A 8 35.42 -8.67 -14.89
C ASN A 8 34.61 -8.65 -13.58
N LYS A 9 35.21 -9.07 -12.46
CA LYS A 9 34.65 -9.07 -11.10
C LYS A 9 33.93 -7.77 -10.73
N ILE A 10 34.45 -6.61 -11.12
CA ILE A 10 33.80 -5.31 -10.85
C ILE A 10 32.45 -5.21 -11.56
N ALA A 11 32.39 -5.58 -12.85
CA ALA A 11 31.15 -5.56 -13.62
C ALA A 11 30.12 -6.56 -13.08
N ILE A 12 30.58 -7.74 -12.64
CA ILE A 12 29.73 -8.72 -11.97
C ILE A 12 29.15 -8.14 -10.67
N TYR A 13 29.99 -7.51 -9.85
CA TYR A 13 29.58 -6.90 -8.58
C TYR A 13 28.56 -5.78 -8.78
N LEU A 14 28.82 -4.86 -9.72
CA LEU A 14 27.90 -3.76 -10.03
C LEU A 14 26.54 -4.27 -10.50
N GLU A 15 26.51 -5.32 -11.32
CA GLU A 15 25.27 -5.93 -11.78
C GLU A 15 24.51 -6.61 -10.63
N GLN A 16 25.21 -7.31 -9.73
CA GLN A 16 24.60 -7.90 -8.53
C GLN A 16 23.97 -6.83 -7.63
N VAL A 17 24.65 -5.70 -7.42
CA VAL A 17 24.13 -4.58 -6.62
C VAL A 17 22.88 -3.96 -7.26
N ARG A 18 22.87 -3.79 -8.59
CA ARG A 18 21.70 -3.33 -9.35
C ARG A 18 20.53 -4.30 -9.17
N LEU A 19 20.76 -5.60 -9.34
CA LEU A 19 19.74 -6.63 -9.19
C LEU A 19 19.20 -6.71 -7.75
N ALA A 20 20.04 -6.51 -6.73
CA ALA A 20 19.61 -6.49 -5.33
C ALA A 20 18.69 -5.30 -5.02
N LYS A 21 18.99 -4.11 -5.56
CA LYS A 21 18.12 -2.91 -5.42
C LYS A 21 16.76 -3.09 -6.10
N LEU A 22 16.72 -3.73 -7.27
CA LEU A 22 15.45 -4.00 -7.96
C LEU A 22 14.58 -5.02 -7.19
N LYS A 23 15.21 -6.01 -6.54
CA LYS A 23 14.52 -7.03 -5.73
C LYS A 23 13.98 -6.48 -4.40
N SER A 24 14.59 -5.46 -3.81
CA SER A 24 14.12 -4.88 -2.54
C SER A 24 12.87 -4.00 -2.71
N SER A 25 12.72 -3.36 -3.89
CA SER A 25 11.53 -2.56 -4.24
C SER A 25 10.27 -3.42 -4.42
N THR A 26 10.40 -4.64 -4.97
CA THR A 26 9.27 -5.54 -5.19
C THR A 26 8.92 -6.39 -3.96
N LYS A 27 9.90 -6.72 -3.11
CA LYS A 27 9.67 -7.55 -1.91
C LYS A 27 9.03 -6.80 -0.75
N LYS A 28 9.28 -5.49 -0.60
CA LYS A 28 8.80 -4.70 0.56
C LYS A 28 7.29 -4.46 0.57
N THR A 29 6.65 -4.45 -0.59
CA THR A 29 5.21 -4.11 -0.71
C THR A 29 4.31 -5.35 -0.70
N ILE A 30 4.85 -6.54 -0.99
CA ILE A 30 4.06 -7.78 -1.17
C ILE A 30 3.97 -8.62 0.12
N THR A 31 4.93 -8.52 1.05
CA THR A 31 4.99 -9.47 2.20
C THR A 31 4.66 -8.91 3.58
N LYS A 32 4.17 -7.67 3.71
CA LYS A 32 3.71 -7.12 5.01
C LYS A 32 2.19 -6.89 5.11
N SER A 33 1.41 -7.29 4.10
CA SER A 33 -0.03 -6.98 4.03
C SER A 33 -0.94 -8.15 3.65
N ALA A 34 -0.45 -9.39 3.74
CA ALA A 34 -1.29 -10.59 3.57
C ALA A 34 -2.22 -10.87 4.77
N GLN A 35 -2.61 -9.83 5.52
CA GLN A 35 -3.69 -9.92 6.49
C GLN A 35 -4.98 -9.67 5.70
N ALA A 36 -5.79 -10.71 5.49
CA ALA A 36 -7.12 -10.52 4.94
C ALA A 36 -7.95 -9.66 5.90
N HIS A 37 -8.30 -8.44 5.49
CA HIS A 37 -9.12 -7.54 6.30
C HIS A 37 -10.53 -8.14 6.37
N LYS A 38 -10.97 -8.45 7.59
CA LYS A 38 -12.38 -8.76 7.84
C LYS A 38 -13.18 -7.46 7.86
N LYS A 39 -14.46 -7.51 7.47
CA LYS A 39 -15.33 -6.34 7.55
C LYS A 39 -15.37 -5.83 9.00
N PRO A 40 -14.98 -4.58 9.28
CA PRO A 40 -14.97 -4.05 10.64
C PRO A 40 -16.41 -3.86 11.14
N ILE A 41 -16.60 -4.03 12.44
CA ILE A 41 -17.87 -3.78 13.12
C ILE A 41 -17.94 -2.28 13.44
N LYS A 42 -19.06 -1.64 13.12
CA LYS A 42 -19.24 -0.22 13.41
C LYS A 42 -19.34 -0.02 14.93
N PRO A 43 -18.52 0.86 15.54
CA PRO A 43 -18.61 1.17 16.96
C PRO A 43 -19.93 1.91 17.28
N LYS A 44 -20.42 1.71 18.49
CA LYS A 44 -21.55 2.45 19.06
C LYS A 44 -21.08 3.79 19.61
N ALA A 45 -22.00 4.73 19.80
CA ALA A 45 -21.70 6.00 20.45
C ALA A 45 -21.16 5.82 21.89
N SER A 46 -21.57 4.76 22.58
CA SER A 46 -21.07 4.39 23.91
C SER A 46 -19.59 3.99 23.93
N ASP A 47 -19.04 3.58 22.78
CA ASP A 47 -17.65 3.14 22.67
C ASP A 47 -16.70 4.36 22.53
N CYS A 48 -17.27 5.56 22.30
CA CYS A 48 -16.54 6.81 22.25
C CYS A 48 -16.32 7.38 23.66
N CYS A 49 -15.08 7.76 23.97
CA CYS A 49 -14.73 8.38 25.26
C CYS A 49 -15.41 9.76 25.46
N ASN A 50 -15.88 10.41 24.39
CA ASN A 50 -16.40 11.78 24.34
C ASN A 50 -15.47 12.88 24.90
N SER A 51 -14.25 12.54 25.31
CA SER A 51 -13.25 13.47 25.83
C SER A 51 -12.28 14.02 24.77
N GLY A 52 -12.56 13.78 23.48
CA GLY A 52 -11.68 14.22 22.38
C GLY A 52 -10.39 13.42 22.23
N CYS A 53 -10.37 12.15 22.61
CA CYS A 53 -9.22 11.25 22.49
C CYS A 53 -8.80 11.07 21.01
N TYR A 54 -7.49 11.11 20.69
CA TYR A 54 -6.95 10.78 19.37
C TYR A 54 -6.00 9.56 19.44
N PRO A 55 -6.16 8.54 18.57
CA PRO A 55 -7.19 8.42 17.54
C PRO A 55 -8.57 8.11 18.12
N CYS A 56 -9.64 8.64 17.51
CA CYS A 56 -11.00 8.30 17.90
C CYS A 56 -11.35 6.87 17.45
N VAL A 57 -12.24 6.18 18.16
CA VAL A 57 -12.70 4.83 17.77
C VAL A 57 -13.34 4.81 16.37
N PHE A 58 -13.97 5.92 15.98
CA PHE A 58 -14.53 6.09 14.64
C PHE A 58 -13.44 6.25 13.58
N ASP A 59 -12.35 6.96 13.88
CA ASP A 59 -11.22 7.14 12.97
C ASP A 59 -10.58 5.77 12.64
N LEU A 60 -10.32 4.97 13.68
CA LEU A 60 -9.78 3.61 13.51
C LEU A 60 -10.73 2.70 12.71
N TYR A 61 -12.04 2.84 12.92
CA TYR A 61 -13.05 2.10 12.16
C TYR A 61 -13.01 2.47 10.67
N ASP A 62 -12.91 3.76 10.35
CA ASP A 62 -12.89 4.24 8.97
C ASP A 62 -11.62 3.77 8.24
N GLU A 63 -10.45 3.86 8.89
CA GLU A 63 -9.19 3.32 8.34
C GLU A 63 -9.31 1.82 8.00
N GLN A 64 -9.84 1.03 8.94
CA GLN A 64 -10.05 -0.41 8.74
C GLN A 64 -11.06 -0.70 7.63
N LEU A 65 -12.10 0.14 7.50
CA LEU A 65 -13.12 0.00 6.48
C LEU A 65 -12.57 0.32 5.08
N GLU A 66 -11.69 1.33 4.96
CA GLU A 66 -11.01 1.65 3.71
C GLU A 66 -10.12 0.50 3.23
N LEU A 67 -9.32 -0.08 4.14
CA LEU A 67 -8.48 -1.24 3.83
C LEU A 67 -9.32 -2.43 3.37
N TYR A 68 -10.45 -2.69 4.03
CA TYR A 68 -11.39 -3.73 3.62
C TYR A 68 -11.96 -3.48 2.22
N LYS A 69 -12.40 -2.26 1.91
CA LYS A 69 -12.92 -1.89 0.58
C LYS A 69 -11.86 -2.03 -0.51
N LEU A 70 -10.62 -1.63 -0.23
CA LEU A 70 -9.49 -1.77 -1.16
C LEU A 70 -9.17 -3.24 -1.44
N GLU A 71 -9.28 -4.10 -0.44
CA GLU A 71 -9.08 -5.53 -0.63
C GLU A 71 -10.23 -6.16 -1.44
N LEU A 72 -11.48 -5.75 -1.20
CA LEU A 72 -12.62 -6.19 -2.01
C LEU A 72 -12.49 -5.75 -3.47
N SER A 73 -12.08 -4.50 -3.73
CA SER A 73 -11.89 -4.03 -5.10
C SER A 73 -10.77 -4.81 -5.81
N LYS A 74 -9.65 -5.08 -5.14
CA LYS A 74 -8.58 -5.96 -5.66
C LYS A 74 -9.06 -7.38 -5.95
N LYS A 75 -9.88 -7.98 -5.08
CA LYS A 75 -10.43 -9.33 -5.29
C LYS A 75 -11.37 -9.39 -6.50
N ASN A 76 -12.16 -8.34 -6.70
CA ASN A 76 -13.13 -8.26 -7.78
C ASN A 76 -12.49 -7.87 -9.13
N CYS A 77 -11.36 -7.17 -9.11
CA CYS A 77 -10.59 -6.82 -10.29
C CYS A 77 -9.52 -7.89 -10.60
N LYS A 78 -9.94 -9.05 -11.14
CA LYS A 78 -9.02 -9.90 -11.91
C LYS A 78 -8.91 -9.37 -13.34
N ALA A 79 -8.23 -8.24 -13.53
CA ALA A 79 -7.78 -7.82 -14.84
C ALA A 79 -6.27 -8.05 -14.91
N ASN A 80 -5.79 -8.73 -15.96
CA ASN A 80 -4.39 -8.66 -16.35
C ASN A 80 -4.05 -7.18 -16.51
N VAL A 81 -3.26 -6.62 -15.59
CA VAL A 81 -2.77 -5.25 -15.73
C VAL A 81 -1.51 -5.34 -16.58
N ASP A 82 -1.66 -5.08 -17.87
CA ASP A 82 -0.55 -4.86 -18.78
C ASP A 82 0.22 -3.60 -18.33
N ILE A 83 1.53 -3.63 -18.50
CA ILE A 83 2.53 -2.74 -17.88
C ILE A 83 2.33 -1.23 -18.24
N GLU A 84 1.46 -0.92 -19.19
CA GLU A 84 1.30 0.43 -19.76
C GLU A 84 0.32 1.34 -18.99
N ASP A 85 -0.48 0.82 -18.05
CA ASP A 85 -1.49 1.60 -17.32
C ASP A 85 -1.00 2.29 -16.03
N ILE A 86 0.30 2.22 -15.71
CA ILE A 86 0.86 2.84 -14.49
C ILE A 86 0.82 4.39 -14.55
N ALA A 87 0.64 4.99 -15.73
CA ALA A 87 0.77 6.44 -15.90
C ALA A 87 -0.53 7.26 -15.77
N LEU A 88 -1.74 6.67 -15.82
CA LEU A 88 -2.98 7.45 -15.80
C LEU A 88 -4.15 6.74 -15.10
N LYS A 89 -4.20 6.80 -13.76
CA LYS A 89 -5.39 7.25 -12.99
C LYS A 89 -5.19 7.03 -11.47
N PRO A 90 -5.35 8.07 -10.63
CA PRO A 90 -5.51 7.88 -9.20
C PRO A 90 -6.89 7.28 -8.91
N SER A 91 -6.97 5.95 -8.83
CA SER A 91 -8.17 5.26 -8.34
C SER A 91 -8.14 5.11 -6.81
N ASN A 92 -8.10 6.24 -6.11
CA ASN A 92 -8.95 6.52 -4.93
C ASN A 92 -8.69 7.97 -4.41
N PRO A 93 -9.54 8.96 -4.73
CA PRO A 93 -9.39 10.35 -4.26
C PRO A 93 -10.11 10.68 -2.94
N LEU A 94 -10.43 9.71 -2.08
CA LEU A 94 -11.05 9.94 -0.78
C LEU A 94 -10.15 9.26 0.26
N SER A 95 -9.55 9.90 1.27
CA SER A 95 -9.91 11.12 1.99
C SER A 95 -8.66 11.68 2.69
N LEU A 96 -8.13 12.79 2.19
CA LEU A 96 -7.16 13.63 2.92
C LEU A 96 -7.98 14.59 3.82
N ASN A 97 -8.64 14.04 4.83
CA ASN A 97 -9.33 14.88 5.81
C ASN A 97 -8.31 15.43 6.81
N ASN A 98 -7.89 16.66 6.48
CA ASN A 98 -7.23 17.66 7.30
C ASN A 98 -7.52 17.57 8.82
N TYR A 99 -6.63 16.92 9.59
CA TYR A 99 -6.41 17.30 10.98
C TYR A 99 -5.38 18.44 11.00
N GLY A 100 -5.86 19.67 10.83
CA GLY A 100 -4.97 20.83 10.75
C GLY A 100 -5.63 22.11 10.30
N LYS A 101 -6.77 22.49 10.89
CA LYS A 101 -7.21 23.88 10.85
C LYS A 101 -7.43 24.36 12.27
N SER A 102 -6.31 24.64 12.94
CA SER A 102 -6.27 25.59 14.05
C SER A 102 -6.75 26.94 13.53
N LEU A 103 -7.88 27.41 14.03
CA LEU A 103 -8.29 28.82 14.13
C LEU A 103 -9.76 28.89 14.56
N LEU A 104 -9.97 29.04 15.86
CA LEU A 104 -10.66 30.17 16.48
C LEU A 104 -10.31 30.20 17.96
#